data_AF-A0A286DSX4-F1
#
_entry.id   AF-A0A286DSX4-F1
#
_cell.length_a   1.000
_cell.length_b   1.000
_cell.length_c   1.000
_cell.angle_alpha   90.00
_cell.angle_beta   90.00
_cell.angle_gamma   90.00
#
_symmetry.space_group_name_H-M   'P 1'
#
loop_
_entity.id
_entity.type
_entity.pdbx_description
1 polymer ?
#
loop_
_entity_poly.entity_id
_entity_poly.type
_entity_poly.pdbx_seq_one_letter_code
_entity_poly.pdbx_strand_id
1 'polypeptide(L)'
;MPQLDADWYVVPPAPGTDSTKWVVGPCWFYCDHRITAVLWIGTVTTEIAYAPIYAGAPCLVQLDDLTWDYHETAATPPPNEHGRALPLYRAWNNPAPPQKRRQASRPPTRTRLGARLRGLLAINDGE
;
A
#
# COMPACT_ATOMS: atom_id res chain seq x y z
N MET A 1 -22.84 -36.89 2.46
CA MET A 1 -21.79 -35.85 2.49
C MET A 1 -22.21 -34.85 3.57
N PRO A 2 -21.40 -34.61 4.63
CA PRO A 2 -21.81 -33.67 5.66
C PRO A 2 -21.75 -32.25 5.10
N GLN A 3 -22.81 -31.48 5.31
CA GLN A 3 -22.90 -30.06 4.98
C GLN A 3 -21.97 -29.31 5.94
N LEU A 4 -21.02 -28.54 5.40
CA LEU A 4 -20.20 -27.61 6.18
C LEU A 4 -21.05 -26.41 6.58
N ASP A 5 -21.31 -26.34 7.87
CA ASP A 5 -21.92 -25.26 8.63
C ASP A 5 -21.24 -23.93 8.28
N ALA A 6 -21.95 -23.11 7.49
CA ALA A 6 -21.50 -21.83 6.95
C ALA A 6 -21.59 -20.68 7.98
N ASP A 7 -21.33 -20.99 9.26
CA ASP A 7 -21.65 -20.09 10.39
C ASP A 7 -20.43 -19.43 11.04
N TRP A 8 -19.22 -19.55 10.47
CA TRP A 8 -18.03 -18.87 11.03
C TRP A 8 -17.37 -17.85 10.12
N TYR A 9 -17.92 -17.52 8.95
CA TYR A 9 -17.43 -16.38 8.19
C TYR A 9 -17.98 -15.08 8.80
N VAL A 10 -17.35 -14.65 9.90
CA VAL A 10 -17.46 -13.26 10.34
C VAL A 10 -16.90 -12.44 9.18
N VAL A 11 -17.78 -11.92 8.32
CA VAL A 11 -17.43 -10.82 7.43
C VAL A 11 -17.08 -9.68 8.38
N PRO A 12 -15.80 -9.34 8.55
CA PRO A 12 -15.50 -8.18 9.37
C PRO A 12 -16.18 -6.97 8.70
N PRO A 13 -16.64 -5.95 9.46
CA PRO A 13 -17.40 -4.79 8.94
C PRO A 13 -16.64 -4.08 7.81
N ALA A 14 -17.06 -2.96 7.21
CA ALA A 14 -16.10 -2.32 6.29
C ALA A 14 -14.86 -1.83 7.09
N PRO A 15 -13.63 -1.98 6.56
CA PRO A 15 -12.45 -1.44 7.23
C PRO A 15 -12.67 0.04 7.55
N GLY A 16 -12.53 0.41 8.82
CA GLY A 16 -12.75 1.79 9.26
C GLY A 16 -14.21 2.23 9.45
N THR A 17 -15.24 1.39 9.19
CA THR A 17 -16.63 1.78 9.53
C THR A 17 -16.96 1.64 11.00
N ASP A 18 -16.19 0.83 11.73
CA ASP A 18 -16.25 0.72 13.19
C ASP A 18 -14.88 1.05 13.79
N SER A 19 -14.36 2.23 13.44
CA SER A 19 -13.04 2.80 13.80
C SER A 19 -12.75 2.93 15.30
N THR A 20 -13.62 2.39 16.17
CA THR A 20 -13.61 2.67 17.61
C THR A 20 -13.04 1.53 18.46
N LYS A 21 -13.01 0.28 17.97
CA LYS A 21 -12.58 -0.86 18.80
C LYS A 21 -11.13 -1.24 18.54
N TRP A 22 -10.23 -0.43 19.11
CA TRP A 22 -8.86 -0.88 19.34
C TRP A 22 -8.88 -2.17 20.17
N VAL A 23 -8.22 -3.20 19.68
CA VAL A 23 -8.07 -4.50 20.36
C VAL A 23 -6.61 -4.72 20.72
N VAL A 24 -6.32 -5.53 21.74
CA VAL A 24 -4.93 -5.91 22.04
C VAL A 24 -4.57 -7.11 21.17
N GLY A 25 -3.53 -6.97 20.36
CA GLY A 25 -3.10 -8.02 19.45
C GLY A 25 -1.76 -7.70 18.79
N PRO A 26 -1.22 -8.63 17.99
CA PRO A 26 -0.01 -8.39 17.22
C PRO A 26 -0.29 -7.36 16.12
N CYS A 27 0.60 -6.37 15.98
CA CYS A 27 0.59 -5.42 14.87
C CYS A 27 1.29 -6.06 13.64
N TRP A 28 0.61 -6.19 12.50
CA TRP A 28 1.12 -6.94 11.33
C TRP A 28 2.04 -6.12 10.42
N PHE A 29 2.42 -4.91 10.86
CA PHE A 29 3.21 -3.96 10.08
C PHE A 29 4.58 -3.72 10.69
N TYR A 30 5.30 -2.73 10.16
CA TYR A 30 6.68 -2.29 10.40
C TYR A 30 7.08 -1.97 11.86
N CYS A 31 6.28 -2.38 12.84
CA CYS A 31 6.47 -2.30 14.28
C CYS A 31 7.12 -3.57 14.88
N ASP A 32 7.66 -4.49 14.07
CA ASP A 32 8.23 -5.80 14.48
C ASP A 32 7.23 -6.74 15.17
N HIS A 33 5.96 -6.78 14.76
CA HIS A 33 4.95 -7.70 15.33
C HIS A 33 4.70 -7.56 16.84
N ARG A 34 4.96 -6.37 17.40
CA ARG A 34 4.69 -6.10 18.83
C ARG A 34 3.21 -6.30 19.16
N ILE A 35 2.95 -6.90 20.31
CA ILE A 35 1.61 -6.96 20.91
C ILE A 35 1.30 -5.58 21.48
N THR A 36 0.26 -4.93 20.96
CA THR A 36 -0.14 -3.56 21.35
C THR A 36 -1.63 -3.35 21.06
N ALA A 37 -2.15 -2.16 21.34
CA ALA A 37 -3.44 -1.75 20.83
C ALA A 37 -3.36 -1.64 19.30
N VAL A 38 -4.21 -2.40 18.60
CA VAL A 38 -4.29 -2.47 17.15
C VAL A 38 -5.70 -2.21 16.63
N LEU A 39 -5.79 -1.64 15.43
CA LEU A 39 -7.02 -1.42 14.70
C LEU A 39 -7.07 -2.37 13.49
N TRP A 40 -8.27 -2.89 13.20
CA TRP A 40 -8.51 -3.66 12.00
C TRP A 40 -8.59 -2.74 10.77
N ILE A 41 -7.78 -3.01 9.73
CA ILE A 41 -7.66 -2.12 8.56
C ILE A 41 -7.99 -2.77 7.21
N GLY A 42 -8.35 -4.05 7.20
CA GLY A 42 -8.62 -4.76 5.95
C GLY A 42 -8.40 -6.26 6.09
N THR A 43 -8.51 -6.97 4.98
CA THR A 43 -8.33 -8.43 4.95
C THR A 43 -7.35 -8.82 3.86
N VAL A 44 -6.59 -9.88 4.10
CA VAL A 44 -5.75 -10.53 3.11
C VAL A 44 -6.37 -11.88 2.73
N THR A 45 -6.37 -12.17 1.44
CA THR A 45 -6.77 -13.46 0.89
C THR A 45 -5.57 -14.06 0.16
N THR A 46 -5.28 -15.32 0.44
CA THR A 46 -4.34 -16.16 -0.30
C THR A 46 -5.10 -17.33 -0.91
N GLU A 47 -4.45 -18.13 -1.75
CA GLU A 47 -5.07 -19.31 -2.37
C GLU A 47 -5.66 -20.31 -1.36
N ILE A 48 -5.15 -20.30 -0.13
CA ILE A 48 -5.49 -21.28 0.91
C ILE A 48 -6.01 -20.66 2.22
N ALA A 49 -6.01 -19.33 2.35
CA ALA A 49 -6.36 -18.69 3.61
C ALA A 49 -6.98 -17.30 3.44
N TYR A 50 -7.79 -16.91 4.42
CA TYR A 50 -8.33 -15.57 4.58
C TYR A 50 -8.04 -15.10 6.00
N ALA A 51 -7.51 -13.89 6.16
CA ALA A 51 -7.21 -13.35 7.48
C ALA A 51 -7.42 -11.83 7.58
N PRO A 52 -7.91 -11.32 8.74
CA PRO A 52 -7.95 -9.90 9.02
C PRO A 52 -6.55 -9.33 9.26
N ILE A 53 -6.32 -8.09 8.79
CA ILE A 53 -5.07 -7.34 8.94
C ILE A 53 -5.25 -6.30 10.05
N TYR A 54 -4.34 -6.30 11.02
CA TYR A 54 -4.34 -5.37 12.16
C TYR A 54 -3.07 -4.51 12.21
N ALA A 55 -3.21 -3.24 12.59
CA ALA A 55 -2.07 -2.31 12.70
C ALA A 55 -2.17 -1.43 13.96
N GLY A 56 -1.03 -1.19 14.60
CA GLY A 56 -0.93 -0.25 15.73
C GLY A 56 -0.88 1.21 15.29
N ALA A 57 -1.17 2.15 16.19
CA ALA A 57 -1.25 3.59 15.87
C ALA A 57 -0.02 4.16 15.12
N PRO A 58 1.24 3.88 15.49
CA PRO A 58 2.40 4.40 14.75
C PRO A 58 2.47 3.89 13.31
N CYS A 59 2.06 2.63 13.07
CA CYS A 59 2.00 2.06 11.72
C CYS A 59 0.87 2.64 10.90
N LEU A 60 -0.27 2.99 11.51
CA LEU A 60 -1.36 3.67 10.82
C LEU A 60 -0.96 5.08 10.35
N VAL A 61 -0.28 5.86 11.21
CA VAL A 61 0.24 7.18 10.82
C VAL A 61 1.19 7.05 9.63
N GLN A 62 2.13 6.09 9.70
CA GLN A 62 3.02 5.84 8.57
C GLN A 62 2.24 5.43 7.31
N LEU A 63 1.24 4.55 7.43
CA LEU A 63 0.42 4.11 6.30
C LEU A 63 -0.36 5.27 5.65
N ASP A 64 -0.85 6.21 6.45
CA ASP A 64 -1.50 7.43 5.96
C ASP A 64 -0.54 8.30 5.13
N ASP A 65 0.67 8.54 5.64
CA ASP A 65 1.70 9.28 4.91
C ASP A 65 2.07 8.59 3.57
N LEU A 66 2.16 7.25 3.58
CA LEU A 66 2.42 6.45 2.37
C LEU A 66 1.27 6.57 1.36
N THR A 67 0.03 6.62 1.85
CA THR A 67 -1.18 6.76 1.03
C THR A 67 -1.23 8.14 0.39
N TRP A 68 -0.87 9.18 1.12
CA TRP A 68 -0.75 10.54 0.56
C TRP A 68 0.34 10.65 -0.51
N ASP A 69 1.54 10.14 -0.24
CA ASP A 69 2.63 10.12 -1.22
C ASP A 69 2.21 9.37 -2.51
N TYR A 70 1.47 8.25 -2.37
CA TYR A 70 0.92 7.52 -3.51
C TYR A 70 -0.11 8.35 -4.28
N HIS A 71 -1.08 8.93 -3.59
CA HIS A 71 -2.17 9.68 -4.21
C HIS A 71 -1.66 10.90 -4.99
N GLU A 72 -0.71 11.66 -4.42
CA GLU A 72 -0.07 12.78 -5.11
C GLU A 72 0.69 12.33 -6.36
N THR A 73 1.41 11.21 -6.29
CA THR A 73 2.15 10.68 -7.44
C THR A 73 1.20 10.13 -8.52
N ALA A 74 0.08 9.54 -8.12
CA ALA A 74 -0.93 8.98 -9.02
C ALA A 74 -1.73 10.07 -9.75
N ALA A 75 -1.99 11.20 -9.07
CA ALA A 75 -2.70 12.33 -9.65
C ALA A 75 -1.90 13.04 -10.75
N THR A 76 -0.57 12.98 -10.73
CA THR A 76 0.28 13.57 -11.77
C THR A 76 1.44 12.63 -12.14
N PRO A 77 1.16 11.54 -12.86
CA PRO A 77 2.18 10.59 -13.25
C PRO A 77 3.16 11.24 -14.23
N PRO A 78 4.47 10.91 -14.19
CA PRO A 78 5.37 11.30 -15.27
C PRO A 78 4.86 10.72 -16.60
N PRO A 79 4.80 11.52 -17.68
CA PRO A 79 4.55 10.99 -19.00
C PRO A 79 5.78 10.19 -19.50
N ASN A 80 5.54 9.16 -20.29
CA ASN A 80 6.55 8.46 -21.07
C ASN A 80 6.93 9.28 -22.33
N GLU A 81 7.84 8.75 -23.14
CA GLU A 81 8.27 9.37 -24.41
C GLU A 81 7.12 9.63 -25.40
N HIS A 82 6.02 8.87 -25.30
CA HIS A 82 4.83 8.98 -26.13
C HIS A 82 3.74 9.88 -25.49
N GLY A 83 4.05 10.58 -24.39
CA GLY A 83 3.12 11.47 -23.68
C GLY A 83 2.06 10.75 -22.83
N ARG A 84 2.16 9.42 -22.66
CA ARG A 84 1.23 8.64 -21.82
C ARG A 84 1.72 8.56 -20.38
N ALA A 85 0.80 8.66 -19.42
CA ALA A 85 1.11 8.47 -18.00
C ALA A 85 1.79 7.13 -17.73
N LEU A 86 2.90 7.13 -16.98
CA LEU A 86 3.50 5.90 -16.52
C LEU A 86 2.72 5.29 -15.34
N PRO A 87 2.55 3.95 -15.33
CA PRO A 87 1.99 3.27 -14.17
C PRO A 87 2.98 3.31 -13.01
N LEU A 88 2.47 3.58 -11.80
CA LEU A 88 3.28 3.63 -10.57
C LEU A 88 3.81 2.27 -10.13
N TYR A 89 3.03 1.22 -10.41
CA TYR A 89 3.42 -0.16 -10.20
C TYR A 89 3.57 -0.85 -11.54
N ARG A 90 4.55 -1.73 -11.61
CA ARG A 90 4.94 -2.39 -12.83
C ARG A 90 4.95 -3.89 -12.64
N ALA A 91 4.49 -4.61 -13.66
CA ALA A 91 4.64 -6.06 -13.68
C ALA A 91 6.14 -6.41 -13.70
N TRP A 92 6.54 -7.34 -12.84
CA TRP A 92 7.94 -7.77 -12.69
C TRP A 92 8.59 -8.20 -14.02
N ASN A 93 7.81 -8.79 -14.92
CA ASN A 93 8.25 -9.39 -16.18
C ASN A 93 8.30 -8.42 -17.37
N ASN A 94 8.09 -7.12 -17.17
CA ASN A 94 8.07 -6.14 -18.23
C ASN A 94 9.42 -5.36 -18.17
N PRO A 95 10.09 -4.97 -19.29
CA PRO A 95 11.34 -4.16 -19.31
C PRO A 95 11.09 -2.64 -19.49
N ALA A 96 11.79 -1.78 -18.73
CA ALA A 96 11.28 -0.43 -18.45
C ALA A 96 11.31 0.49 -19.68
N PRO A 97 10.27 1.32 -19.90
CA PRO A 97 10.31 2.28 -20.98
C PRO A 97 11.36 3.37 -20.69
N PRO A 98 12.14 3.81 -21.68
CA PRO A 98 13.10 4.89 -21.50
C PRO A 98 12.35 6.19 -21.17
N GLN A 99 12.80 6.91 -20.14
CA GLN A 99 12.21 8.19 -19.76
C GLN A 99 13.20 9.32 -19.96
N LYS A 100 12.77 10.40 -20.61
CA LYS A 100 13.53 11.65 -20.64
C LYS A 100 13.23 12.49 -19.41
N ARG A 101 14.30 12.84 -18.72
CA ARG A 101 14.32 13.67 -17.52
C ARG A 101 13.71 15.06 -17.78
N ARG A 102 12.47 15.28 -17.36
CA ARG A 102 11.94 16.63 -17.15
C ARG A 102 11.68 16.85 -15.67
N GLN A 103 12.50 17.71 -15.08
CA GLN A 103 12.32 18.21 -13.72
C GLN A 103 11.09 19.13 -13.70
N ALA A 104 9.90 18.55 -13.60
CA ALA A 104 8.78 19.32 -13.08
C ALA A 104 9.02 19.53 -11.58
N SER A 105 8.77 20.75 -11.09
CA SER A 105 8.79 21.10 -9.67
C SER A 105 7.78 20.23 -8.93
N ARG A 106 8.27 19.12 -8.37
CA ARG A 106 7.45 18.12 -7.67
C ARG A 106 7.45 18.40 -6.18
N PRO A 107 6.32 18.14 -5.49
CA PRO A 107 6.25 18.27 -4.04
C PRO A 107 7.30 17.37 -3.34
N PRO A 108 7.77 17.77 -2.15
CA PRO A 108 8.69 16.98 -1.34
C PRO A 108 8.01 15.68 -0.87
N THR A 109 8.71 14.54 -0.90
CA THR A 109 8.17 13.28 -0.36
C THR A 109 8.17 13.30 1.15
N ARG A 110 7.10 12.80 1.75
CA ARG A 110 6.98 12.66 3.20
C ARG A 110 7.70 11.41 3.70
N THR A 111 7.81 10.36 2.86
CA THR A 111 8.30 9.05 3.29
C THR A 111 9.43 8.47 2.42
N ARG A 112 10.09 7.42 2.95
CA ARG A 112 11.04 6.59 2.19
C ARG A 112 10.38 5.83 1.03
N LEU A 113 9.10 5.47 1.12
CA LEU A 113 8.39 4.88 -0.01
C LEU A 113 8.18 5.92 -1.10
N GLY A 114 7.75 7.13 -0.76
CA GLY A 114 7.66 8.23 -1.71
C GLY A 114 9.00 8.46 -2.43
N ALA A 115 10.11 8.43 -1.68
CA ALA A 115 11.46 8.50 -2.27
C ALA A 115 11.77 7.31 -3.19
N ARG A 116 11.39 6.07 -2.82
CA ARG A 116 11.58 4.87 -3.65
C ARG A 116 10.68 4.83 -4.87
N LEU A 117 9.43 5.28 -4.79
CA LEU A 117 8.51 5.42 -5.92
C LEU A 117 9.09 6.42 -6.92
N ARG A 118 9.61 7.56 -6.43
CA ARG A 118 10.38 8.49 -7.27
C ARG A 118 11.61 7.83 -7.87
N GLY A 119 12.34 7.03 -7.09
CA GLY A 119 13.48 6.25 -7.55
C GLY A 119 13.12 5.25 -8.66
N LEU A 120 12.03 4.50 -8.54
CA LEU A 120 11.56 3.57 -9.57
C LEU A 120 11.20 4.29 -10.88
N LEU A 121 10.67 5.51 -10.77
CA LEU A 121 10.40 6.37 -11.91
C LEU A 121 11.67 7.03 -12.48
N ALA A 122 12.80 6.99 -11.76
CA ALA A 122 14.07 7.61 -12.15
C ALA A 122 15.17 6.58 -12.55
N ILE A 123 15.14 5.34 -12.07
CA ILE A 123 16.16 4.30 -12.36
C ILE A 123 16.18 3.88 -13.85
N ASN A 124 15.19 4.29 -14.65
CA ASN A 124 15.19 4.11 -16.10
C ASN A 124 16.13 5.11 -16.84
N ASP A 125 17.02 5.79 -16.11
CA ASP A 125 17.96 6.83 -16.58
C ASP A 125 19.36 6.28 -16.95
N GLY A 126 19.56 4.96 -17.08
CA GLY A 126 20.90 4.42 -17.38
C GLY A 126 20.93 3.01 -17.97
N GLU A 127 20.71 2.92 -19.28
CA GLU A 127 21.55 2.14 -20.22
C GLU A 127 21.38 2.71 -21.64
#